data_AF-A0A3B0M9J7-F1
#
_entry.id   AF-A0A3B0M9J7-F1
#
_cell.length_a   1.000
_cell.length_b   1.000
_cell.length_c   1.000
_cell.angle_alpha   90.00
_cell.angle_beta   90.00
_cell.angle_gamma   90.00
#
_symmetry.space_group_name_H-M   'P 1'
#
loop_
_entity.id
_entity.type
_entity.pdbx_description
1 polymer ?
#
loop_
_entity_poly.entity_id
_entity_poly.type
_entity_poly.pdbx_seq_one_letter_code
_entity_poly.pdbx_strand_id
1 'polypeptide(L)'
;MRSFARFLPMLAAGLLAISPAVAQQSSFNIELNNLEPVDGGCRLTFVAQNQTGVNLSRTSYDVAVFDDGGAVSDRLILEFGELPGGKTRVVQFLLNRSCTALSRLLLNGAEECTDESGAASRVCMDALAPSSRVPVSFGS
;
A
#
# COMPACT_ATOMS: atom_id res chain seq x y z
N MET A 1 -29.45 -55.05 -55.35
CA MET A 1 -29.17 -53.62 -55.11
C MET A 1 -28.45 -53.50 -53.76
N ARG A 2 -27.26 -52.88 -53.76
CA ARG A 2 -26.35 -52.77 -52.61
C ARG A 2 -26.80 -51.64 -51.69
N SER A 3 -26.65 -51.81 -50.37
CA SER A 3 -26.26 -50.69 -49.51
C SER A 3 -25.59 -51.18 -48.23
N PHE A 4 -24.28 -50.94 -48.14
CA PHE A 4 -23.45 -51.08 -46.95
C PHE A 4 -23.53 -49.75 -46.17
N ALA A 5 -24.06 -49.76 -44.95
CA ALA A 5 -23.99 -48.61 -44.06
C ALA A 5 -22.69 -48.66 -43.25
N ARG A 6 -21.77 -47.73 -43.54
CA ARG A 6 -20.52 -47.50 -42.81
C ARG A 6 -20.82 -46.79 -41.49
N PHE A 7 -20.44 -47.40 -40.37
CA PHE A 7 -20.39 -46.74 -39.07
C PHE A 7 -19.05 -45.98 -38.93
N LEU A 8 -19.12 -44.69 -38.61
CA LEU A 8 -17.96 -43.80 -38.38
C LEU A 8 -17.80 -43.56 -36.87
N PRO A 9 -16.59 -43.68 -36.28
CA PRO A 9 -16.39 -43.43 -34.85
C PRO A 9 -16.26 -41.92 -34.58
N MET A 10 -16.95 -41.44 -33.54
CA MET A 10 -16.92 -40.04 -33.12
C MET A 10 -15.79 -39.83 -32.10
N LEU A 11 -14.75 -39.07 -32.47
CA LEU A 11 -13.69 -38.62 -31.56
C LEU A 11 -14.25 -37.55 -30.61
N ALA A 12 -14.24 -37.83 -29.31
CA ALA A 12 -14.52 -36.85 -28.26
C ALA A 12 -13.24 -36.03 -27.97
N ALA A 13 -13.19 -34.78 -28.46
CA ALA A 13 -12.15 -33.82 -28.12
C ALA A 13 -12.50 -33.14 -26.79
N GLY A 14 -11.71 -33.41 -25.74
CA GLY A 14 -11.83 -32.74 -24.44
C GLY A 14 -11.36 -31.29 -24.51
N LEU A 15 -12.26 -30.35 -24.20
CA LEU A 15 -11.91 -28.94 -23.96
C LEU A 15 -11.22 -28.83 -22.60
N LEU A 16 -9.92 -28.55 -22.60
CA LEU A 16 -9.19 -28.06 -21.42
C LEU A 16 -9.57 -26.58 -21.21
N ALA A 17 -10.38 -26.32 -20.19
CA ALA A 17 -10.65 -24.95 -19.73
C ALA A 17 -9.40 -24.40 -19.04
N ILE A 18 -8.70 -23.46 -19.69
CA ILE A 18 -7.61 -22.70 -19.09
C ILE A 18 -8.24 -21.51 -18.36
N SER A 19 -8.34 -21.60 -17.04
CA SER A 19 -8.74 -20.45 -16.21
C SER A 19 -7.57 -19.45 -16.13
N PRO A 20 -7.80 -18.15 -16.31
CA PRO A 20 -6.75 -17.15 -16.16
C PRO A 20 -6.41 -17.02 -14.67
N ALA A 21 -5.12 -17.16 -14.33
CA ALA A 21 -4.63 -16.81 -13.00
C ALA A 21 -4.60 -15.28 -12.88
N VAL A 22 -5.43 -14.72 -12.01
CA VAL A 22 -5.34 -13.30 -11.63
C VAL A 22 -4.12 -13.16 -10.75
N ALA A 23 -3.07 -12.50 -11.23
CA ALA A 23 -1.92 -12.16 -10.42
C ALA A 23 -2.36 -11.14 -9.34
N GLN A 24 -2.34 -11.54 -8.07
CA GLN A 24 -2.55 -10.61 -6.97
C GLN A 24 -1.38 -9.62 -6.96
N GLN A 25 -1.64 -8.37 -7.33
CA GLN A 25 -0.64 -7.32 -7.25
C GLN A 25 -0.28 -7.09 -5.77
N SER A 26 0.98 -7.34 -5.43
CA SER A 26 1.53 -7.04 -4.11
C SER A 26 1.51 -5.53 -3.90
N SER A 27 0.91 -5.04 -2.82
CA SER A 27 0.94 -3.63 -2.47
C SER A 27 1.20 -3.40 -0.98
N PHE A 28 1.93 -2.34 -0.68
CA PHE A 28 2.04 -1.75 0.64
C PHE A 28 1.44 -0.35 0.56
N ASN A 29 0.17 -0.22 0.93
CA ASN A 29 -0.52 1.07 0.85
C ASN A 29 -0.27 1.87 2.13
N ILE A 30 0.01 3.16 1.98
CA ILE A 30 -0.02 4.13 3.08
C ILE A 30 -0.94 5.27 2.67
N GLU A 31 -2.02 5.44 3.41
CA GLU A 31 -3.03 6.44 3.13
C GLU A 31 -2.97 7.59 4.15
N LEU A 32 -2.83 8.82 3.68
CA LEU A 32 -3.19 10.00 4.48
C LEU A 32 -4.72 10.05 4.56
N ASN A 33 -5.27 9.58 5.68
CA ASN A 33 -6.69 9.29 5.82
C ASN A 33 -7.49 10.50 6.34
N ASN A 34 -6.94 11.24 7.30
CA ASN A 34 -7.63 12.36 7.92
C ASN A 34 -6.67 13.46 8.38
N LEU A 35 -7.15 14.71 8.35
CA LEU A 35 -6.54 15.89 8.95
C LEU A 35 -7.57 16.52 9.89
N GLU A 36 -7.28 16.49 11.18
CA GLU A 36 -8.18 17.02 12.21
C GLU A 36 -7.52 18.23 12.90
N PRO A 37 -8.10 19.43 12.79
CA PRO A 37 -7.69 20.56 13.62
C PRO A 37 -7.92 20.23 15.09
N VAL A 38 -6.88 20.39 15.90
CA VAL A 38 -6.95 20.22 17.36
C VAL A 38 -6.34 21.42 18.05
N ASP A 39 -6.52 21.53 19.37
CA ASP A 39 -5.86 22.59 20.12
C ASP A 39 -4.33 22.46 19.99
N GLY A 40 -3.67 23.55 19.61
CA GLY A 40 -2.24 23.60 19.36
C GLY A 40 -1.74 22.88 18.09
N GLY A 41 -2.60 22.44 17.15
CA GLY A 41 -2.05 21.83 15.93
C GLY A 41 -3.00 21.12 14.97
N CYS A 42 -2.41 20.23 14.18
CA CYS A 42 -3.09 19.39 13.21
C CYS A 42 -2.77 17.93 13.51
N ARG A 43 -3.80 17.13 13.78
CA ARG A 43 -3.69 15.69 13.94
C ARG A 43 -3.84 15.01 12.58
N LEU A 44 -2.77 14.38 12.13
CA LEU A 44 -2.70 13.60 10.91
C LEU A 44 -2.99 12.14 11.26
N THR A 45 -3.87 11.49 10.50
CA THR A 45 -4.12 10.05 10.63
C THR A 45 -3.65 9.33 9.38
N PHE A 46 -2.82 8.31 9.57
CA PHE A 46 -2.30 7.46 8.51
C PHE A 46 -2.79 6.03 8.67
N VAL A 47 -3.12 5.39 7.56
CA VAL A 47 -3.54 3.98 7.50
C VAL A 47 -2.58 3.23 6.60
N ALA A 48 -1.81 2.29 7.16
CA ALA A 48 -1.00 1.36 6.40
C ALA A 48 -1.72 0.04 6.20
N GLN A 49 -1.66 -0.53 4.99
CA GLN A 49 -2.17 -1.85 4.67
C GLN A 49 -1.07 -2.67 4.00
N ASN A 50 -0.70 -3.79 4.60
CA ASN A 50 0.26 -4.71 4.02
C ASN A 50 -0.48 -5.79 3.22
N GLN A 51 -0.52 -5.64 1.89
CA GLN A 51 -1.05 -6.63 0.96
C GLN A 51 0.06 -7.29 0.14
N THR A 52 1.29 -7.25 0.65
CA THR A 52 2.47 -7.79 -0.05
C THR A 52 2.59 -9.32 0.06
N GLY A 53 1.91 -9.92 1.05
CA GLY A 53 2.06 -11.33 1.41
C GLY A 53 3.28 -11.62 2.30
N VAL A 54 4.13 -10.62 2.56
CA VAL A 54 5.29 -10.74 3.45
C VAL A 54 4.89 -10.31 4.86
N ASN A 55 5.22 -11.11 5.88
CA ASN A 55 5.09 -10.71 7.27
C ASN A 55 6.25 -9.78 7.64
N LEU A 56 5.93 -8.58 8.12
CA LEU A 56 6.93 -7.58 8.50
C LEU A 56 6.95 -7.43 10.01
N SER A 57 8.14 -7.58 10.61
CA SER A 57 8.36 -7.44 12.05
C SER A 57 8.59 -5.99 12.48
N ARG A 58 9.10 -5.14 11.58
CA ARG A 58 9.22 -3.68 11.75
C ARG A 58 8.99 -2.96 10.44
N THR A 59 8.24 -1.88 10.50
CA THR A 59 7.94 -1.00 9.38
C THR A 59 7.88 0.45 9.85
N SER A 60 8.72 1.30 9.27
CA SER A 60 8.68 2.74 9.50
C SER A 60 9.11 3.53 8.27
N TYR A 61 8.60 4.75 8.13
CA TYR A 61 8.83 5.59 6.93
C TYR A 61 9.15 7.03 7.29
N ASP A 62 10.09 7.64 6.56
CA ASP A 62 10.39 9.06 6.61
C ASP A 62 9.45 9.84 5.67
N VAL A 63 8.78 10.84 6.23
CA VAL A 63 7.88 11.71 5.50
C VAL A 63 8.24 13.18 5.75
N ALA A 64 8.52 13.90 4.67
CA ALA A 64 8.64 15.35 4.67
C ALA A 64 7.26 16.00 4.53
N VAL A 65 7.03 17.06 5.30
CA VAL A 65 5.80 17.86 5.27
C VAL A 65 6.14 19.22 4.67
N PHE A 66 5.35 19.65 3.69
CA PHE A 66 5.53 20.94 3.02
C PHE A 66 4.46 21.93 3.47
N ASP A 67 4.88 23.17 3.71
CA ASP A 67 3.96 24.27 3.97
C ASP A 67 3.29 24.80 2.69
N ASP A 68 2.37 25.76 2.83
CA ASP A 68 1.67 26.44 1.73
C ASP A 68 2.61 27.21 0.78
N GLY A 69 3.77 27.64 1.25
CA GLY A 69 4.85 28.20 0.46
C GLY A 69 5.67 27.16 -0.32
N GLY A 70 5.43 25.87 -0.09
CA GLY A 70 6.16 24.77 -0.72
C GLY A 70 7.54 24.51 -0.10
N ALA A 71 7.84 25.08 1.06
CA ALA A 71 9.05 24.76 1.82
C ALA A 71 8.84 23.54 2.71
N VAL A 72 9.90 22.78 2.97
CA VAL A 72 9.87 21.71 3.97
C VAL A 72 9.74 22.37 5.34
N SER A 73 8.68 22.03 6.05
CA SER A 73 8.30 22.68 7.29
C SER A 73 8.36 21.73 8.49
N ASP A 74 8.12 20.42 8.28
CA ASP A 74 8.43 19.36 9.25
C ASP A 74 8.98 18.12 8.54
N ARG A 75 9.52 17.22 9.37
CA ARG A 75 9.83 15.84 9.03
C ARG A 75 9.23 14.95 10.11
N LEU A 76 8.59 13.84 9.73
CA LEU A 76 8.01 12.88 10.66
C LEU A 76 8.40 11.46 10.27
N ILE A 77 8.58 10.60 11.28
CA ILE A 77 8.75 9.16 11.11
C ILE A 77 7.43 8.48 11.44
N LEU A 78 6.84 7.80 10.45
CA LEU A 78 5.66 6.98 10.64
C LEU A 78 6.08 5.60 11.12
N GLU A 79 5.99 5.35 12.43
CA GLU A 79 6.30 4.05 13.02
C GLU A 79 5.05 3.14 13.07
N PHE A 80 4.92 2.23 12.11
CA PHE A 80 3.82 1.26 12.09
C PHE A 80 4.15 0.01 12.91
N GLY A 81 5.44 -0.33 13.05
CA GLY A 81 5.92 -1.47 13.82
C GLY A 81 5.70 -2.80 13.11
N GLU A 82 5.32 -3.83 13.85
CA GLU A 82 4.94 -5.14 13.28
C GLU A 82 3.68 -4.97 12.41
N LEU A 83 3.76 -5.42 11.16
CA LEU A 83 2.65 -5.39 10.22
C LEU A 83 2.62 -6.66 9.38
N PRO A 84 1.99 -7.75 9.88
CA PRO A 84 1.89 -9.00 9.14
C PRO A 84 1.13 -8.88 7.82
N GLY A 85 1.32 -9.84 6.92
CA GLY A 85 0.61 -9.88 5.64
C GLY A 85 -0.91 -9.88 5.84
N GLY A 86 -1.60 -9.06 5.04
CA GLY A 86 -3.05 -8.85 5.09
C GLY A 86 -3.53 -7.98 6.26
N LYS A 87 -2.63 -7.41 7.08
CA LYS A 87 -3.01 -6.58 8.22
C LYS A 87 -3.02 -5.09 7.87
N THR A 88 -3.74 -4.35 8.71
CA THR A 88 -3.89 -2.89 8.63
C THR A 88 -3.44 -2.28 9.95
N ARG A 89 -2.75 -1.14 9.88
CA ARG A 89 -2.34 -0.36 11.05
C ARG A 89 -2.71 1.09 10.86
N VAL A 90 -3.26 1.68 11.91
CA VAL A 90 -3.54 3.12 11.96
C VAL A 90 -2.58 3.77 12.93
N VAL A 91 -1.95 4.87 12.54
CA VAL A 91 -1.12 5.71 13.41
C VAL A 91 -1.54 7.16 13.28
N GLN A 92 -1.26 7.96 14.30
CA GLN A 92 -1.54 9.39 14.29
C GLN A 92 -0.28 10.18 14.65
N PHE A 93 -0.16 11.35 14.04
CA PHE A 93 0.91 12.30 14.33
C PHE A 93 0.31 13.68 14.61
N LEU A 94 0.82 14.39 15.62
CA LEU A 94 0.41 15.76 15.92
C LEU A 94 1.47 16.73 15.41
N LEU A 95 1.12 17.51 14.38
CA LEU A 95 1.94 18.63 13.93
C LEU A 95 1.58 19.87 14.75
N ASN A 96 2.58 20.62 15.18
CA ASN A 96 2.38 21.92 15.84
C ASN A 96 2.15 23.04 14.81
N ARG A 97 1.18 22.81 13.90
CA ARG A 97 0.79 23.71 12.81
C ARG A 97 -0.69 23.54 12.48
N SER A 98 -1.29 24.56 11.85
CA SER A 98 -2.65 24.45 11.32
C SER A 98 -2.72 23.44 10.16
N CYS A 99 -3.79 22.65 10.09
CA CYS A 99 -4.03 21.74 8.96
C CYS A 99 -4.11 22.48 7.62
N THR A 100 -4.55 23.74 7.64
CA THR A 100 -4.65 24.58 6.43
C THR A 100 -3.30 25.05 5.89
N ALA A 101 -2.24 24.96 6.70
CA ALA A 101 -0.89 25.34 6.30
C ALA A 101 -0.14 24.22 5.58
N LEU A 102 -0.75 23.07 5.32
CA LEU A 102 -0.10 21.91 4.68
C LEU A 102 -0.44 21.88 3.19
N SER A 103 0.57 21.89 2.31
CA SER A 103 0.34 21.79 0.86
C SER A 103 0.44 20.36 0.34
N ARG A 104 1.44 19.60 0.81
CA ARG A 104 1.68 18.20 0.43
C ARG A 104 2.58 17.49 1.45
N LEU A 105 2.53 16.17 1.43
CA LEU A 105 3.45 15.29 2.13
C LEU A 105 4.22 14.45 1.10
N LEU A 106 5.50 14.21 1.37
CA LEU A 106 6.40 13.39 0.55
C LEU A 106 7.00 12.28 1.40
N LEU A 107 6.72 11.03 1.05
CA LEU A 107 7.37 9.87 1.62
C LEU A 107 8.73 9.68 0.94
N ASN A 108 9.81 9.92 1.68
CA ASN A 108 11.17 9.83 1.14
C ASN A 108 11.67 8.39 1.05
N GLY A 109 11.34 7.57 2.05
CA GLY A 109 11.76 6.17 2.10
C GLY A 109 11.31 5.43 3.34
N ALA A 110 11.57 4.12 3.36
CA ALA A 110 11.46 3.30 4.55
C ALA A 110 12.70 3.50 5.43
N GLU A 111 12.50 3.82 6.70
CA GLU A 111 13.57 3.88 7.72
C GLU A 111 13.86 2.47 8.26
N GLU A 112 12.82 1.70 8.54
CA GLU A 112 12.91 0.26 8.83
C GLU A 112 11.95 -0.53 7.94
N CYS A 113 12.44 -1.64 7.41
CA CYS A 113 11.61 -2.68 6.80
C CYS A 113 12.28 -4.02 7.02
N THR A 114 11.80 -4.75 8.03
CA THR A 114 12.33 -6.09 8.36
C THR A 114 11.24 -7.13 8.24
N ASP A 115 11.57 -8.26 7.63
CA ASP A 115 10.66 -9.40 7.58
C ASP A 115 10.60 -10.14 8.93
N GLU A 116 9.75 -11.16 9.02
CA GLU A 116 9.57 -11.98 10.23
C GLU A 116 10.84 -12.73 10.66
N SER A 117 11.81 -12.94 9.76
CA SER A 117 13.11 -13.54 10.09
C SER A 117 14.10 -12.53 10.70
N GLY A 118 13.76 -11.24 10.64
CA GLY A 118 14.61 -10.13 11.06
C GLY A 118 15.55 -9.64 9.95
N ALA A 119 15.43 -10.15 8.72
CA ALA A 119 16.21 -9.69 7.59
C ALA A 119 15.63 -8.40 7.01
N ALA A 120 16.50 -7.53 6.49
CA ALA A 120 16.08 -6.33 5.78
C ALA A 120 15.34 -6.72 4.48
N SER A 121 14.18 -6.11 4.26
CA SER A 121 13.36 -6.33 3.07
C SER A 121 13.18 -5.04 2.29
N ARG A 122 13.17 -5.14 0.95
CA ARG A 122 12.85 -4.00 0.07
C ARG A 122 11.37 -3.86 -0.23
N VAL A 123 10.55 -4.83 0.19
CA VAL A 123 9.13 -4.91 -0.18
C VAL A 123 8.33 -3.66 0.23
N CYS A 124 8.73 -3.01 1.33
CA CYS A 124 8.13 -1.76 1.80
C CYS A 124 8.20 -0.63 0.77
N MET A 125 9.29 -0.55 0.01
CA MET A 125 9.45 0.46 -1.06
C MET A 125 9.05 -0.09 -2.43
N ASP A 126 9.45 -1.33 -2.75
CA ASP A 126 9.18 -1.94 -4.05
C ASP A 126 7.68 -2.10 -4.34
N ALA A 127 6.85 -2.27 -3.30
CA ALA A 127 5.40 -2.40 -3.39
C ALA A 127 4.63 -1.16 -2.92
N LEU A 128 5.32 -0.05 -2.63
CA LEU A 128 4.72 1.13 -2.01
C LEU A 128 3.65 1.76 -2.91
N ALA A 129 2.51 2.08 -2.32
CA ALA A 129 1.41 2.79 -2.98
C ALA A 129 0.84 3.87 -2.05
N PRO A 130 1.42 5.09 -2.01
CA PRO A 130 0.91 6.18 -1.20
C PRO A 130 -0.41 6.70 -1.77
N SER A 131 -1.35 7.08 -0.91
CA SER A 131 -2.63 7.66 -1.31
C SER A 131 -3.14 8.69 -0.31
N SER A 132 -4.11 9.51 -0.70
CA SER A 132 -4.72 10.50 0.19
C SER A 132 -6.24 10.49 0.04
N ARG A 133 -6.95 10.61 1.17
CA ARG A 133 -8.41 10.83 1.21
C ARG A 133 -8.78 12.30 1.43
N VAL A 134 -7.80 13.13 1.78
CA VAL A 134 -7.96 14.55 2.07
C VAL A 134 -7.43 15.38 0.89
N PRO A 135 -7.80 16.67 0.77
CA PRO A 135 -7.30 17.55 -0.30
C PRO A 135 -5.85 18.02 -0.07
N VAL A 136 -4.99 17.12 0.43
CA VAL A 136 -3.54 17.31 0.57
C VAL A 136 -2.87 16.13 -0.11
N SER A 137 -1.97 16.42 -1.07
CA SER A 137 -1.28 15.37 -1.82
C SER A 137 -0.37 14.57 -0.90
N PHE A 138 -0.36 13.25 -1.06
CA PHE A 138 0.62 12.37 -0.41
C PHE A 138 1.18 11.41 -1.46
N GLY A 139 2.50 11.48 -1.67
CA GLY A 139 3.23 10.71 -2.67
C GLY A 139 4.63 10.37 -2.22
N SER A 140 5.38 9.64 -3.04
CA SER A 140 6.79 9.28 -2.85
C SER A 140 7.63 9.75 -4.03
#